data_AF-A0ABD3P4U2-F1
#
_entry.id   AF-A0ABD3P4U2-F1
#
_cell.length_a   1.000
_cell.length_b   1.000
_cell.length_c   1.000
_cell.angle_alpha   90.00
_cell.angle_beta   90.00
_cell.angle_gamma   90.00
#
_symmetry.space_group_name_H-M   'P 1'
#
loop_
_entity.id
_entity.type
_entity.pdbx_description
1 polymer ?
#
loop_
_entity_poly.entity_id
_entity_poly.type
_entity_poly.pdbx_seq_one_letter_code
_entity_poly.pdbx_strand_id
1 'polypeptide(L)'
;MTSQADKLISLLNTQDDKLYGLHDIGTTRSWDYSLPTIASRQRFTKRLNFKSDESFFNIFKDVNHGLPYEILEHAGVFKKDNDIVLFGGCLLDIVLGRHDSIKDFDLRLVGEEYMDDEAKCIDVAKDFVSSLFQFISKENEKIDQLVAKEKEEGNQQNSYHGQKCDLQEIVVSRARSTVTVHIPSFGDKEKSIFQLTFSPAPTVHKMLGKCQPYCTRLAVKDGVVVLDHLACFSIESTAIVLDTSSLVNFYCGDFGDEDEQARRVSSGLTVAVQFARYIGYNQEKGFDIILPQLDMSKVPRRNLEYDIEEVLPLPCMTVVYRGISNNLILTSQLDLPKNVTGKIPECGLIGSYDSSATPDVGISIHHNIRCLVNEVYDSFKYVAKGERWEHVFEFVPSLTPRMVKKSYETVLNDLRSGTIQIDQLTGYFSVTQPDEVVEKLFAKPLREKICQKGTLPKPFSLDTYVLNELAEMEMSCLIEKIESLRETMVGRGLDKLVCPFPENVSTKEEVFEEIYGSNGIK
;
A
#
# COMPACT_ATOMS: atom_id res chain seq x y z
N MET A 1 39.26 -18.91 5.77
CA MET A 1 38.08 -18.16 6.25
C MET A 1 37.15 -18.05 5.07
N THR A 2 35.90 -18.48 5.22
CA THR A 2 34.86 -18.29 4.19
C THR A 2 34.57 -16.79 4.04
N SER A 3 34.50 -16.26 2.81
CA SER A 3 34.22 -14.82 2.62
C SER A 3 32.78 -14.48 3.07
N GLN A 4 32.50 -13.22 3.41
CA GLN A 4 31.12 -12.82 3.73
C GLN A 4 30.18 -12.97 2.53
N ALA A 5 30.70 -12.81 1.31
CA ALA A 5 29.98 -13.14 0.08
C ALA A 5 29.58 -14.62 0.04
N ASP A 6 30.51 -15.54 0.30
CA ASP A 6 30.23 -16.98 0.31
C ASP A 6 29.23 -17.35 1.43
N LYS A 7 29.36 -16.72 2.61
CA LYS A 7 28.39 -16.86 3.72
C LYS A 7 27.01 -16.42 3.24
N LEU A 8 26.89 -15.23 2.65
CA LEU A 8 25.61 -14.72 2.17
C LEU A 8 25.00 -15.61 1.07
N ILE A 9 25.79 -16.02 0.08
CA ILE A 9 25.32 -16.90 -0.99
C ILE A 9 24.84 -18.24 -0.41
N SER A 10 25.56 -18.79 0.57
CA SER A 10 25.11 -19.98 1.28
C SER A 10 23.77 -19.72 1.97
N LEU A 11 23.63 -18.62 2.73
CA LEU A 11 22.41 -18.28 3.45
C LEU A 11 21.18 -18.10 2.53
N LEU A 12 21.37 -17.50 1.35
CA LEU A 12 20.31 -17.33 0.35
C LEU A 12 19.83 -18.66 -0.26
N ASN A 13 20.72 -19.66 -0.33
CA ASN A 13 20.40 -20.98 -0.86
C ASN A 13 19.94 -21.99 0.21
N THR A 14 20.13 -21.66 1.48
CA THR A 14 19.79 -22.53 2.60
C THR A 14 18.28 -22.49 2.87
N GLN A 15 17.64 -23.65 2.84
CA GLN A 15 16.32 -23.89 3.44
C GLN A 15 16.51 -24.52 4.82
N ASP A 16 16.89 -23.69 5.80
CA ASP A 16 17.02 -24.09 7.20
C ASP A 16 15.80 -23.57 7.95
N ASP A 17 14.99 -24.47 8.53
CA ASP A 17 13.83 -24.10 9.33
C ASP A 17 14.24 -23.64 10.75
N LYS A 18 15.54 -23.56 11.06
CA LYS A 18 16.05 -23.08 12.34
C LYS A 18 15.75 -21.60 12.56
N LEU A 19 15.22 -21.31 13.74
CA LEU A 19 15.07 -19.97 14.27
C LEU A 19 16.23 -19.63 15.21
N TYR A 20 16.60 -18.36 15.23
CA TYR A 20 17.69 -17.79 16.02
C TYR A 20 17.12 -16.79 17.02
N GLY A 21 17.82 -16.57 18.13
CA GLY A 21 17.48 -15.55 19.12
C GLY A 21 18.29 -14.27 18.95
N LEU A 22 17.89 -13.21 19.64
CA LEU A 22 18.64 -11.93 19.60
C LEU A 22 20.11 -12.08 20.06
N HIS A 23 20.37 -13.02 20.96
CA HIS A 23 21.70 -13.30 21.48
C HIS A 23 22.64 -13.96 20.46
N ASP A 24 22.10 -14.50 19.36
CA ASP A 24 22.88 -15.08 18.26
C ASP A 24 23.47 -14.00 17.32
N ILE A 25 23.01 -12.75 17.45
CA ILE A 25 23.46 -11.64 16.61
C ILE A 25 24.84 -11.19 17.07
N GLY A 26 25.83 -11.29 16.18
CA GLY A 26 27.20 -10.81 16.42
C GLY A 26 27.25 -9.33 16.79
N THR A 27 28.13 -8.95 17.71
CA THR A 27 28.18 -7.59 18.31
C THR A 27 28.82 -6.54 17.40
N THR A 28 29.65 -6.98 16.46
CA THR A 28 30.39 -6.13 15.52
C THR A 28 29.84 -6.26 14.12
N ARG A 29 29.75 -5.13 13.41
CA ARG A 29 29.41 -5.12 12.00
C ARG A 29 30.42 -5.93 11.19
N SER A 30 29.95 -6.94 10.46
CA SER A 30 30.81 -7.90 9.76
C SER A 30 30.92 -7.69 8.25
N TRP A 31 30.14 -6.77 7.66
CA TRP A 31 30.13 -6.60 6.20
C TRP A 31 31.44 -6.02 5.67
N ASP A 32 32.08 -6.75 4.76
CA ASP A 32 33.41 -6.47 4.21
C ASP A 32 33.36 -5.81 2.83
N TYR A 33 32.15 -5.54 2.29
CA TYR A 33 31.94 -5.02 0.95
C TYR A 33 32.55 -5.92 -0.15
N SER A 34 32.60 -7.23 0.08
CA SER A 34 33.04 -8.22 -0.91
C SER A 34 32.12 -8.28 -2.14
N LEU A 35 30.86 -7.84 -2.02
CA LEU A 35 29.89 -7.72 -3.12
C LEU A 35 29.51 -6.26 -3.39
N PRO A 36 29.03 -5.94 -4.61
CA PRO A 36 28.54 -4.60 -4.95
C PRO A 36 27.53 -4.11 -3.90
N THR A 37 27.78 -2.95 -3.31
CA THR A 37 27.01 -2.44 -2.18
C THR A 37 26.78 -0.95 -2.32
N ILE A 38 25.53 -0.54 -2.19
CA ILE A 38 25.10 0.85 -2.08
C ILE A 38 25.09 1.23 -0.60
N ALA A 39 25.85 2.25 -0.23
CA ALA A 39 25.93 2.74 1.14
C ALA A 39 25.61 4.22 1.24
N SER A 40 24.80 4.59 2.23
CA SER A 40 24.48 5.98 2.53
C SER A 40 25.63 6.64 3.31
N ARG A 41 25.62 7.98 3.37
CA ARG A 41 26.61 8.76 4.12
C ARG A 41 26.45 8.61 5.64
N GLN A 42 25.24 8.25 6.12
CA GLN A 42 24.92 8.04 7.54
C GLN A 42 25.16 6.57 7.92
N ARG A 43 26.44 6.17 7.97
CA ARG A 43 26.85 4.76 8.08
C ARG A 43 26.70 4.10 9.45
N PHE A 44 26.25 4.85 10.45
CA PHE A 44 26.26 4.41 11.84
C PHE A 44 24.86 4.41 12.43
N THR A 45 24.08 3.41 12.05
CA THR A 45 22.91 3.04 12.85
C THR A 45 23.42 2.35 14.10
N LYS A 46 23.34 3.05 15.23
CA LYS A 46 23.58 2.42 16.53
C LYS A 46 22.59 1.28 16.70
N ARG A 47 23.08 0.12 17.08
CA ARG A 47 22.25 -1.04 17.38
C ARG A 47 22.39 -1.38 18.85
N LEU A 48 21.28 -1.76 19.47
CA LEU A 48 21.29 -2.30 20.83
C LEU A 48 21.74 -3.76 20.78
N ASN A 49 22.57 -4.14 21.73
CA ASN A 49 23.08 -5.50 21.83
C ASN A 49 22.34 -6.23 22.95
N PHE A 50 21.49 -7.17 22.58
CA PHE A 50 20.67 -7.93 23.52
C PHE A 50 21.37 -9.23 23.86
N LYS A 51 21.77 -9.37 25.13
CA LYS A 51 22.28 -10.63 25.66
C LYS A 51 21.15 -11.55 26.16
N SER A 52 19.96 -10.99 26.36
CA SER A 52 18.75 -11.70 26.78
C SER A 52 17.51 -10.99 26.25
N ASP A 53 16.43 -11.75 26.06
CA ASP A 53 15.13 -11.22 25.67
C ASP A 53 14.54 -10.28 26.73
N GLU A 54 14.89 -10.47 28.02
CA GLU A 54 14.43 -9.59 29.10
C GLU A 54 14.78 -8.12 28.86
N SER A 55 16.02 -7.86 28.40
CA SER A 55 16.44 -6.49 28.08
C SER A 55 15.69 -5.90 26.88
N PHE A 56 15.23 -6.73 25.95
CA PHE A 56 14.36 -6.32 24.85
C PHE A 56 12.98 -5.94 25.36
N PHE A 57 12.35 -6.81 26.16
CA PHE A 57 11.01 -6.56 26.70
C PHE A 57 10.95 -5.39 27.66
N ASN A 58 12.02 -5.08 28.40
CA ASN A 58 12.07 -3.88 29.22
C ASN A 58 11.96 -2.61 28.35
N ILE A 59 12.64 -2.55 27.21
CA ILE A 59 12.50 -1.43 26.27
C ILE A 59 11.11 -1.44 25.64
N PHE A 60 10.59 -2.61 25.29
CA PHE A 60 9.25 -2.70 24.69
C PHE A 60 8.15 -2.22 25.65
N LYS A 61 8.28 -2.49 26.95
CA LYS A 61 7.39 -1.97 28.00
C LYS A 61 7.43 -0.45 28.13
N ASP A 62 8.48 0.20 27.67
CA ASP A 62 8.58 1.65 27.68
C ASP A 62 8.06 2.29 26.37
N VAL A 63 7.86 1.50 25.31
CA VAL A 63 7.33 2.01 24.02
C VAL A 63 5.95 2.60 24.23
N ASN A 64 5.80 3.87 23.82
CA ASN A 64 4.55 4.61 23.93
C ASN A 64 3.91 4.48 25.33
N HIS A 65 4.71 4.70 26.37
CA HIS A 65 4.29 4.64 27.77
C HIS A 65 3.67 3.27 28.15
N GLY A 66 4.13 2.20 27.51
CA GLY A 66 3.72 0.82 27.77
C GLY A 66 2.38 0.39 27.17
N LEU A 67 1.60 1.33 26.60
CA LEU A 67 0.27 1.02 26.04
C LEU A 67 0.29 -0.20 25.09
N PRO A 68 1.20 -0.28 24.09
CA PRO A 68 1.20 -1.40 23.16
C PRO A 68 1.58 -2.72 23.83
N TYR A 69 2.56 -2.72 24.74
CA TYR A 69 2.94 -3.91 25.47
C TYR A 69 1.77 -4.47 26.29
N GLU A 70 1.09 -3.60 27.07
CA GLU A 70 -0.02 -4.00 27.94
C GLU A 70 -1.21 -4.55 27.15
N ILE A 71 -1.54 -3.93 26.01
CA ILE A 71 -2.57 -4.40 25.07
C ILE A 71 -2.23 -5.80 24.55
N LEU A 72 -1.00 -5.99 24.07
CA LEU A 72 -0.57 -7.26 23.47
C LEU A 72 -0.48 -8.37 24.52
N GLU A 73 -0.05 -8.02 25.74
CA GLU A 73 -0.07 -8.93 26.89
C GLU A 73 -1.51 -9.31 27.27
N HIS A 74 -2.44 -8.35 27.27
CA HIS A 74 -3.86 -8.59 27.52
C HIS A 74 -4.48 -9.53 26.48
N ALA A 75 -4.20 -9.29 25.20
CA ALA A 75 -4.57 -10.15 24.08
C ALA A 75 -3.83 -11.51 24.09
N GLY A 76 -2.89 -11.69 25.02
CA GLY A 76 -2.16 -12.94 25.23
C GLY A 76 -1.09 -13.23 24.18
N VAL A 77 -0.69 -12.26 23.36
CA VAL A 77 0.27 -12.42 22.24
C VAL A 77 1.60 -13.02 22.70
N PHE A 78 1.98 -12.81 23.97
CA PHE A 78 3.23 -13.33 24.54
C PHE A 78 3.08 -14.69 25.26
N LYS A 79 1.88 -15.31 25.25
CA LYS A 79 1.66 -16.62 25.88
C LYS A 79 2.15 -17.77 25.00
N LYS A 80 2.56 -18.87 25.66
CA LYS A 80 3.21 -20.06 25.03
C LYS A 80 2.34 -20.83 24.03
N ASP A 81 1.03 -20.59 24.01
CA ASP A 81 0.09 -21.29 23.13
C ASP A 81 -0.80 -20.30 22.36
N ASN A 82 -0.35 -19.05 22.18
CA ASN A 82 -1.06 -18.09 21.34
C ASN A 82 -0.60 -18.23 19.88
N ASP A 83 -1.58 -18.21 18.99
CA ASP A 83 -1.41 -18.32 17.54
C ASP A 83 -1.23 -16.97 16.86
N ILE A 84 -1.37 -15.87 17.59
CA ILE A 84 -1.08 -14.52 17.14
C ILE A 84 0.37 -14.17 17.48
N VAL A 85 1.12 -13.76 16.46
CA VAL A 85 2.54 -13.45 16.55
C VAL A 85 2.77 -11.99 16.14
N LEU A 86 3.40 -11.21 17.03
CA LEU A 86 3.92 -9.88 16.70
C LEU A 86 5.18 -10.04 15.83
N PHE A 87 5.29 -9.32 14.72
CA PHE A 87 6.43 -9.46 13.80
C PHE A 87 6.79 -8.15 13.11
N GLY A 88 7.92 -8.14 12.39
CA GLY A 88 8.19 -7.09 11.41
C GLY A 88 8.97 -5.87 11.92
N GLY A 89 8.59 -4.69 11.42
CA GLY A 89 9.38 -3.47 11.50
C GLY A 89 9.55 -2.90 12.91
N CYS A 90 8.51 -2.98 13.74
CA CYS A 90 8.54 -2.46 15.11
C CYS A 90 9.61 -3.16 15.97
N LEU A 91 9.74 -4.48 15.83
CA LEU A 91 10.77 -5.26 16.53
C LEU A 91 12.16 -4.84 16.08
N LEU A 92 12.34 -4.59 14.78
CA LEU A 92 13.59 -4.07 14.26
C LEU A 92 13.90 -2.67 14.82
N ASP A 93 12.91 -1.78 14.92
CA ASP A 93 13.13 -0.44 15.45
C ASP A 93 13.54 -0.44 16.93
N ILE A 94 13.02 -1.38 17.73
CA ILE A 94 13.56 -1.63 19.08
C ILE A 94 15.03 -2.08 19.00
N VAL A 95 15.35 -3.00 18.10
CA VAL A 95 16.73 -3.49 17.91
C VAL A 95 17.71 -2.38 17.52
N LEU A 96 17.25 -1.41 16.73
CA LEU A 96 18.02 -0.25 16.30
C LEU A 96 17.97 0.92 17.30
N GLY A 97 17.32 0.76 18.45
CA GLY A 97 17.20 1.81 19.46
C GLY A 97 16.37 3.01 19.00
N ARG A 98 15.37 2.79 18.13
CA ARG A 98 14.47 3.79 17.55
C ARG A 98 13.01 3.61 17.99
N HIS A 99 12.86 3.08 19.20
CA HIS A 99 11.59 2.65 19.74
C HIS A 99 10.59 3.80 19.94
N ASP A 100 11.07 5.03 20.12
CA ASP A 100 10.24 6.25 20.21
C ASP A 100 9.43 6.56 18.94
N SER A 101 9.82 6.00 17.79
CA SER A 101 9.14 6.28 16.51
C SER A 101 8.08 5.24 16.12
N ILE A 102 7.89 4.20 16.94
CA ILE A 102 7.01 3.08 16.63
C ILE A 102 5.56 3.50 16.85
N LYS A 103 4.75 3.39 15.79
CA LYS A 103 3.30 3.71 15.83
C LYS A 103 2.44 2.54 15.40
N ASP A 104 3.04 1.59 14.71
CA ASP A 104 2.40 0.45 14.05
C ASP A 104 2.97 -0.87 14.56
N PHE A 105 2.07 -1.83 14.79
CA PHE A 105 2.35 -3.14 15.32
C PHE A 105 1.72 -4.18 14.41
N ASP A 106 2.55 -4.92 13.68
CA ASP A 106 2.12 -5.96 12.76
C ASP A 106 2.00 -7.30 13.48
N LEU A 107 0.84 -7.92 13.37
CA LEU A 107 0.52 -9.23 13.91
C LEU A 107 0.10 -10.19 12.81
N ARG A 108 0.39 -11.46 13.02
CA ARG A 108 0.02 -12.53 12.10
C ARG A 108 -0.53 -13.73 12.85
N LEU A 109 -1.58 -14.33 12.28
CA LEU A 109 -2.04 -15.64 12.68
C LEU A 109 -1.09 -16.73 12.15
N VAL A 110 -0.71 -17.67 13.01
CA VAL A 110 0.09 -18.85 12.67
C VAL A 110 -0.57 -20.13 13.19
N GLY A 111 -0.44 -21.23 12.46
CA GLY A 111 -0.98 -22.54 12.83
C GLY A 111 -1.59 -23.27 11.64
N GLU A 112 -1.30 -24.57 11.51
CA GLU A 112 -1.79 -25.40 10.39
C GLU A 112 -3.30 -25.60 10.46
N GLU A 113 -3.86 -25.63 11.67
CA GLU A 113 -5.28 -25.80 11.95
C GLU A 113 -6.17 -24.63 11.50
N TYR A 114 -5.59 -23.55 11.00
CA TYR A 114 -6.30 -22.38 10.44
C TYR A 114 -6.29 -22.35 8.91
N MET A 115 -5.42 -23.13 8.25
CA MET A 115 -5.13 -22.96 6.82
C MET A 115 -6.34 -23.15 5.90
N ASP A 116 -7.29 -23.98 6.30
CA ASP A 116 -8.49 -24.32 5.53
C ASP A 116 -9.80 -23.89 6.24
N ASP A 117 -9.70 -23.07 7.29
CA ASP A 117 -10.85 -22.65 8.10
C ASP A 117 -10.89 -21.13 8.26
N GLU A 118 -11.50 -20.47 7.26
CA GLU A 118 -11.67 -19.01 7.26
C GLU A 118 -12.53 -18.52 8.42
N ALA A 119 -13.55 -19.29 8.84
CA ALA A 119 -14.42 -18.91 9.94
C ALA A 119 -13.63 -18.82 11.25
N LYS A 120 -12.79 -19.83 11.51
CA LYS A 120 -11.90 -19.84 12.67
C LYS A 120 -10.89 -18.69 12.64
N CYS A 121 -10.34 -18.35 11.47
CA CYS A 121 -9.46 -17.19 11.31
C CYS A 121 -10.17 -15.88 11.66
N ILE A 122 -11.41 -15.71 11.21
CA ILE A 122 -12.24 -14.54 11.50
C ILE A 122 -12.55 -14.45 13.00
N ASP A 123 -12.85 -15.57 13.65
CA ASP A 123 -13.15 -15.58 15.09
C ASP A 123 -11.93 -15.15 15.92
N VAL A 124 -10.73 -15.64 15.59
CA VAL A 124 -9.48 -15.17 16.22
C VAL A 124 -9.28 -13.67 16.02
N ALA A 125 -9.57 -13.15 14.82
CA ALA A 125 -9.47 -11.72 14.54
C ALA A 125 -10.49 -10.88 15.33
N LYS A 126 -11.72 -11.37 15.51
CA LYS A 126 -12.73 -10.72 16.36
C LYS A 126 -12.31 -10.74 17.82
N ASP A 127 -11.80 -11.86 18.33
CA ASP A 127 -11.33 -11.99 19.71
C ASP A 127 -10.17 -11.03 20.01
N PHE A 128 -9.27 -10.84 19.04
CA PHE A 128 -8.20 -9.85 19.13
C PHE A 128 -8.74 -8.42 19.23
N VAL A 129 -9.65 -8.00 18.33
CA VAL A 129 -10.26 -6.66 18.39
C VAL A 129 -11.06 -6.46 19.67
N SER A 130 -11.82 -7.48 20.10
CA SER A 130 -12.56 -7.45 21.36
C SER A 130 -11.63 -7.27 22.56
N SER A 131 -10.49 -7.96 22.59
CA SER A 131 -9.49 -7.85 23.65
C SER A 131 -8.90 -6.43 23.74
N LEU A 132 -8.65 -5.78 22.60
CA LEU A 132 -8.23 -4.38 22.55
C LEU A 132 -9.26 -3.44 23.20
N PHE A 133 -10.54 -3.54 22.79
CA PHE A 133 -11.61 -2.71 23.36
C PHE A 133 -11.81 -2.98 24.85
N GLN A 134 -11.79 -4.25 25.27
CA GLN A 134 -11.91 -4.63 26.69
C GLN A 134 -10.76 -4.06 27.54
N PHE A 135 -9.53 -4.10 27.03
CA PHE A 135 -8.38 -3.50 27.71
C PHE A 135 -8.58 -2.00 27.91
N ILE A 136 -8.88 -1.26 26.85
CA ILE A 136 -9.02 0.20 26.90
C ILE A 136 -10.21 0.61 27.79
N SER A 137 -11.31 -0.14 27.73
CA SER A 137 -12.46 0.06 28.61
C SER A 137 -12.08 -0.09 30.08
N LYS A 138 -11.34 -1.15 30.44
CA LYS A 138 -10.82 -1.33 31.81
C LYS A 138 -9.86 -0.23 32.24
N GLU A 139 -8.99 0.26 31.35
CA GLU A 139 -8.11 1.39 31.66
C GLU A 139 -8.91 2.67 31.92
N ASN A 140 -9.95 2.94 31.12
CA ASN A 140 -10.86 4.05 31.36
C ASN A 140 -11.59 3.93 32.71
N GLU A 141 -12.04 2.73 33.09
CA GLU A 141 -12.66 2.46 34.39
C GLU A 141 -11.68 2.70 35.56
N LYS A 142 -10.42 2.30 35.42
CA LYS A 142 -9.38 2.59 36.44
C LYS A 142 -9.19 4.09 36.62
N ILE A 143 -9.16 4.86 35.53
CA ILE A 143 -9.05 6.32 35.60
C ILE A 143 -10.28 6.91 36.28
N ASP A 144 -11.49 6.44 35.97
CA ASP A 144 -12.72 6.89 36.63
C ASP A 144 -12.69 6.63 38.16
N GLN A 145 -12.15 5.48 38.58
CA GLN A 145 -11.97 5.14 40.00
C GLN A 145 -10.96 6.07 40.69
N LEU A 146 -9.84 6.39 40.03
CA LEU A 146 -8.84 7.33 40.55
C LEU A 146 -9.45 8.74 40.71
N VAL A 147 -10.19 9.20 39.71
CA VAL A 147 -10.87 10.50 39.75
C VAL A 147 -11.94 10.56 40.85
N ALA A 148 -12.68 9.48 41.09
CA ALA A 148 -13.62 9.40 42.19
C ALA A 148 -12.90 9.50 43.55
N LYS A 149 -11.80 8.77 43.72
CA LYS A 149 -11.00 8.78 44.96
C LYS A 149 -10.40 10.15 45.27
N GLU A 150 -9.84 10.85 44.28
CA GLU A 150 -9.29 12.20 44.50
C GLU A 150 -10.36 13.23 44.89
N LYS A 151 -11.56 13.11 44.31
CA LYS A 151 -12.71 13.93 44.69
C LYS A 151 -13.11 13.70 46.15
N GLU A 152 -13.06 12.46 46.63
CA GLU A 152 -13.30 12.12 48.03
C GLU A 152 -12.22 12.68 48.97
N GLU A 153 -10.96 12.70 48.51
CA GLU A 153 -9.82 13.24 49.26
C GLU A 153 -9.73 14.78 49.23
N GLY A 154 -10.65 15.47 48.55
CA GLY A 154 -10.71 16.93 48.48
C GLY A 154 -9.65 17.57 47.58
N ASN A 155 -8.91 16.76 46.82
CA ASN A 155 -7.91 17.23 45.86
C ASN A 155 -8.60 17.52 44.52
N GLN A 156 -8.94 18.79 44.26
CA GLN A 156 -9.46 19.23 42.96
C GLN A 156 -8.32 19.46 41.95
N GLN A 157 -7.60 18.41 41.56
CA GLN A 157 -6.74 18.48 40.37
C GLN A 157 -7.49 17.97 39.14
N ASN A 158 -7.78 18.90 38.21
CA ASN A 158 -8.43 18.67 36.91
C ASN A 158 -7.59 17.83 35.91
N SER A 159 -6.65 17.00 36.38
CA SER A 159 -5.56 16.46 35.54
C SER A 159 -5.96 15.25 34.67
N TYR A 160 -7.05 14.54 34.99
CA TYR A 160 -7.33 13.23 34.41
C TYR A 160 -8.26 13.24 33.18
N HIS A 161 -8.95 14.35 32.88
CA HIS A 161 -9.89 14.39 31.75
C HIS A 161 -9.23 14.18 30.38
N GLY A 162 -7.91 14.41 30.27
CA GLY A 162 -7.14 14.10 29.07
C GLY A 162 -6.61 12.67 28.99
N GLN A 163 -6.69 11.88 30.07
CA GLN A 163 -6.05 10.55 30.14
C GLN A 163 -6.94 9.40 29.67
N LYS A 164 -8.24 9.64 29.44
CA LYS A 164 -9.15 8.61 28.94
C LYS A 164 -9.11 8.55 27.42
N CYS A 165 -9.20 7.34 26.88
CA CYS A 165 -9.42 7.13 25.45
C CYS A 165 -10.92 7.16 25.17
N ASP A 166 -11.41 8.00 24.25
CA ASP A 166 -12.79 7.87 23.78
C ASP A 166 -12.89 6.63 22.88
N LEU A 167 -13.60 5.61 23.35
CA LEU A 167 -13.79 4.38 22.60
C LEU A 167 -14.43 4.66 21.23
N GLN A 168 -15.26 5.71 21.09
CA GLN A 168 -15.92 6.08 19.83
C GLN A 168 -14.94 6.64 18.78
N GLU A 169 -13.75 7.08 19.20
CA GLU A 169 -12.69 7.54 18.30
C GLU A 169 -11.80 6.40 17.79
N ILE A 170 -11.88 5.20 18.38
CA ILE A 170 -11.18 4.02 17.88
C ILE A 170 -11.77 3.64 16.52
N VAL A 171 -10.89 3.48 15.52
CA VAL A 171 -11.30 3.11 14.16
C VAL A 171 -10.83 1.69 13.87
N VAL A 172 -11.77 0.81 13.54
CA VAL A 172 -11.47 -0.55 13.09
C VAL A 172 -11.73 -0.61 11.60
N SER A 173 -10.76 -1.08 10.83
CA SER A 173 -10.91 -1.31 9.40
C SER A 173 -10.49 -2.71 9.01
N ARG A 174 -11.03 -3.22 7.90
CA ARG A 174 -10.59 -4.46 7.29
C ARG A 174 -10.42 -4.28 5.80
N ALA A 175 -9.31 -4.78 5.30
CA ALA A 175 -9.09 -4.97 3.87
C ALA A 175 -8.59 -6.40 3.68
N ARG A 176 -9.35 -7.21 2.93
CA ARG A 176 -9.07 -8.65 2.75
C ARG A 176 -8.91 -9.35 4.11
N SER A 177 -7.83 -10.10 4.27
CA SER A 177 -7.48 -10.86 5.47
C SER A 177 -6.69 -10.05 6.50
N THR A 178 -6.77 -8.72 6.48
CA THR A 178 -6.09 -7.85 7.44
C THR A 178 -7.10 -6.94 8.13
N VAL A 179 -7.17 -7.02 9.45
CA VAL A 179 -7.88 -6.06 10.30
C VAL A 179 -6.88 -5.07 10.88
N THR A 180 -7.21 -3.78 10.87
CA THR A 180 -6.41 -2.70 11.45
C THR A 180 -7.23 -1.97 12.49
N VAL A 181 -6.65 -1.78 13.68
CA VAL A 181 -7.25 -1.03 14.78
C VAL A 181 -6.40 0.22 15.04
N HIS A 182 -6.97 1.38 14.78
CA HIS A 182 -6.36 2.67 15.08
C HIS A 182 -6.89 3.16 16.43
N ILE A 183 -5.99 3.24 17.41
CA ILE A 183 -6.24 3.86 18.71
C ILE A 183 -5.74 5.30 18.63
N PRO A 184 -6.58 6.32 18.90
CA PRO A 184 -6.16 7.72 18.92
C PRO A 184 -5.15 7.98 20.03
N SER A 185 -4.48 9.13 20.00
CA SER A 185 -3.68 9.59 21.14
C SER A 185 -4.57 9.98 22.32
N PHE A 186 -4.16 9.66 23.54
CA PHE A 186 -4.85 10.07 24.76
C PHE A 186 -3.85 10.13 25.93
N GLY A 187 -3.99 11.10 26.81
CA GLY A 187 -3.05 11.34 27.91
C GLY A 187 -1.65 11.63 27.38
N ASP A 188 -0.67 10.90 27.89
CA ASP A 188 0.72 10.84 27.42
C ASP A 188 0.93 9.81 26.30
N LYS A 189 -0.08 8.99 25.98
CA LYS A 189 0.00 7.93 24.97
C LYS A 189 -0.21 8.49 23.57
N GLU A 190 0.74 8.25 22.69
CA GLU A 190 0.66 8.52 21.26
C GLU A 190 -0.31 7.56 20.55
N LYS A 191 -0.73 7.97 19.35
CA LYS A 191 -1.54 7.15 18.44
C LYS A 191 -0.85 5.81 18.17
N SER A 192 -1.59 4.71 18.33
CA SER A 192 -1.12 3.35 18.06
C SER A 192 -1.99 2.65 17.02
N ILE A 193 -1.37 1.84 16.17
CA ILE A 193 -2.01 1.11 15.08
C ILE A 193 -1.66 -0.37 15.23
N PHE A 194 -2.66 -1.23 15.36
CA PHE A 194 -2.47 -2.68 15.43
C PHE A 194 -3.01 -3.31 14.16
N GLN A 195 -2.22 -4.10 13.46
CA GLN A 195 -2.60 -4.72 12.20
C GLN A 195 -2.50 -6.23 12.33
N LEU A 196 -3.63 -6.93 12.38
CA LEU A 196 -3.64 -8.39 12.39
C LEU A 196 -3.96 -8.92 11.00
N THR A 197 -2.98 -9.56 10.36
CA THR A 197 -3.20 -10.39 9.18
C THR A 197 -3.62 -11.79 9.63
N PHE A 198 -4.91 -12.07 9.49
CA PHE A 198 -5.52 -13.36 9.83
C PHE A 198 -5.55 -14.34 8.63
N SER A 199 -4.80 -14.07 7.55
CA SER A 199 -4.41 -15.09 6.58
C SER A 199 -3.24 -15.89 7.17
N PRO A 200 -3.50 -17.14 7.61
CA PRO A 200 -2.57 -17.86 8.46
C PRO A 200 -1.30 -18.24 7.71
N ALA A 201 -0.22 -18.40 8.46
CA ALA A 201 0.95 -19.13 8.01
C ALA A 201 1.05 -20.44 8.82
N PRO A 202 1.51 -21.55 8.22
CA PRO A 202 1.56 -22.82 8.93
C PRO A 202 2.50 -22.78 10.14
N THR A 203 3.62 -22.05 10.01
CA THR A 203 4.59 -21.86 11.09
C THR A 203 5.19 -20.45 11.06
N VAL A 204 5.76 -20.02 12.18
CA VAL A 204 6.53 -18.76 12.28
C VAL A 204 7.66 -18.72 11.26
N HIS A 205 8.37 -19.84 11.05
CA HIS A 205 9.44 -19.88 10.05
C HIS A 205 8.92 -19.62 8.62
N LYS A 206 7.84 -20.30 8.21
CA LYS A 206 7.24 -20.07 6.87
C LYS A 206 6.65 -18.68 6.72
N MET A 207 6.18 -18.07 7.82
CA MET A 207 5.77 -16.68 7.85
C MET A 207 6.96 -15.75 7.57
N LEU A 208 8.03 -15.85 8.36
CA LEU A 208 9.22 -15.01 8.25
C LEU A 208 9.90 -15.16 6.88
N GLY A 209 9.95 -16.37 6.33
CA GLY A 209 10.52 -16.65 5.01
C GLY A 209 9.87 -15.88 3.85
N LYS A 210 8.64 -15.38 4.03
CA LYS A 210 7.92 -14.55 3.06
C LYS A 210 8.07 -13.04 3.29
N CYS A 211 8.63 -12.62 4.42
CA CYS A 211 8.80 -11.21 4.75
C CYS A 211 9.99 -10.59 4.00
N GLN A 212 9.79 -9.35 3.56
CA GLN A 212 10.80 -8.49 2.94
C GLN A 212 10.68 -7.06 3.49
N PRO A 213 11.80 -6.33 3.68
CA PRO A 213 13.19 -6.77 3.48
C PRO A 213 13.64 -7.79 4.54
N TYR A 214 14.72 -8.53 4.27
CA TYR A 214 15.22 -9.59 5.18
C TYR A 214 15.47 -9.14 6.64
N CYS A 215 15.81 -7.88 6.87
CA CYS A 215 16.01 -7.36 8.22
C CYS A 215 14.74 -7.25 9.06
N THR A 216 13.54 -7.41 8.49
CA THR A 216 12.27 -7.41 9.24
C THR A 216 11.79 -8.80 9.61
N ARG A 217 12.59 -9.84 9.34
CA ARG A 217 12.25 -11.23 9.65
C ARG A 217 12.48 -11.57 11.12
N LEU A 218 11.85 -10.80 12.00
CA LEU A 218 11.78 -11.04 13.44
C LEU A 218 10.33 -11.25 13.84
N ALA A 219 10.12 -12.05 14.87
CA ALA A 219 8.84 -12.30 15.48
C ALA A 219 8.96 -12.49 17.00
N VAL A 220 7.90 -12.18 17.74
CA VAL A 220 7.74 -12.60 19.14
C VAL A 220 6.82 -13.80 19.18
N LYS A 221 7.35 -14.95 19.58
CA LYS A 221 6.59 -16.19 19.78
C LYS A 221 6.95 -16.76 21.15
N ASP A 222 5.93 -17.14 21.93
CA ASP A 222 6.10 -17.78 23.25
C ASP A 222 6.97 -16.96 24.22
N GLY A 223 6.85 -15.63 24.15
CA GLY A 223 7.57 -14.70 25.02
C GLY A 223 9.07 -14.56 24.69
N VAL A 224 9.51 -15.01 23.51
CA VAL A 224 10.90 -14.83 23.05
C VAL A 224 10.93 -14.19 21.66
N VAL A 225 12.01 -13.45 21.37
CA VAL A 225 12.23 -12.87 20.05
C VAL A 225 13.00 -13.87 19.20
N VAL A 226 12.37 -14.30 18.11
CA VAL A 226 12.94 -15.23 17.13
C VAL A 226 13.15 -14.53 15.80
N LEU A 227 14.19 -14.95 15.09
CA LEU A 227 14.53 -14.43 13.77
C LEU A 227 15.03 -15.55 12.85
N ASP A 228 14.91 -15.35 11.54
CA ASP A 228 15.54 -16.24 10.57
C ASP A 228 17.02 -15.90 10.37
N HIS A 229 17.76 -16.78 9.69
CA HIS A 229 19.20 -16.62 9.46
C HIS A 229 19.54 -15.41 8.57
N LEU A 230 18.63 -14.98 7.70
CA LEU A 230 18.81 -13.80 6.86
C LEU A 230 18.61 -12.51 7.65
N ALA A 231 17.66 -12.45 8.59
CA ALA A 231 17.56 -11.35 9.55
C ALA A 231 18.81 -11.28 10.44
N CYS A 232 19.31 -12.41 10.96
CA CYS A 232 20.57 -12.46 11.70
C CYS A 232 21.67 -11.74 10.92
N PHE A 233 21.90 -12.20 9.68
CA PHE A 233 22.92 -11.64 8.81
C PHE A 233 22.68 -10.15 8.52
N SER A 234 21.44 -9.76 8.20
CA SER A 234 21.14 -8.39 7.82
C SER A 234 21.30 -7.40 8.97
N ILE A 235 20.90 -7.79 10.17
CA ILE A 235 21.06 -6.97 11.38
C ILE A 235 22.52 -6.94 11.83
N GLU A 236 23.24 -8.08 11.75
CA GLU A 236 24.69 -8.17 12.02
C GLU A 236 25.50 -7.29 11.06
N SER A 237 25.21 -7.39 9.78
CA SER A 237 25.93 -6.68 8.71
C SER A 237 25.47 -5.22 8.53
N THR A 238 24.32 -4.87 9.12
CA THR A 238 23.58 -3.63 8.82
C THR A 238 23.44 -3.44 7.31
N ALA A 239 23.05 -4.53 6.65
CA ALA A 239 22.94 -4.60 5.19
C ALA A 239 21.77 -5.49 4.76
N ILE A 240 21.05 -5.07 3.74
CA ILE A 240 19.93 -5.80 3.15
C ILE A 240 20.30 -6.20 1.73
N VAL A 241 19.93 -7.42 1.36
CA VAL A 241 20.22 -7.95 0.03
C VAL A 241 19.02 -7.72 -0.86
N LEU A 242 19.25 -7.05 -1.98
CA LEU A 242 18.26 -6.94 -3.03
C LEU A 242 18.46 -8.11 -4.01
N ASP A 243 17.72 -9.19 -3.80
CA ASP A 243 17.76 -10.33 -4.70
C ASP A 243 16.90 -10.07 -5.94
N THR A 244 17.54 -9.57 -7.00
CA THR A 244 16.90 -9.30 -8.29
C THR A 244 16.33 -10.55 -8.96
N SER A 245 16.82 -11.76 -8.64
CA SER A 245 16.29 -13.03 -9.18
C SER A 245 14.92 -13.34 -8.60
N SER A 246 14.73 -13.10 -7.29
CA SER A 246 13.41 -13.21 -6.65
C SER A 246 12.41 -12.18 -7.20
N LEU A 247 12.91 -11.09 -7.79
CA LEU A 247 12.14 -10.04 -8.45
C LEU A 247 11.84 -10.35 -9.92
N VAL A 248 12.59 -11.23 -10.59
CA VAL A 248 12.27 -11.70 -11.96
C VAL A 248 10.89 -12.35 -12.00
N ASN A 249 10.49 -13.06 -10.94
CA ASN A 249 9.14 -13.63 -10.82
C ASN A 249 8.03 -12.57 -10.68
N PHE A 250 8.37 -11.32 -10.32
CA PHE A 250 7.43 -10.20 -10.31
C PHE A 250 7.39 -9.44 -11.65
N TYR A 251 8.50 -9.43 -12.40
CA TYR A 251 8.58 -8.80 -13.74
C TYR A 251 8.18 -9.74 -14.88
N CYS A 252 8.27 -11.05 -14.69
CA CYS A 252 8.06 -12.10 -15.68
C CYS A 252 7.12 -13.18 -15.13
N GLY A 253 5.94 -12.79 -14.64
CA GLY A 253 4.87 -13.75 -14.46
C GLY A 253 4.44 -14.28 -15.82
N ASP A 254 5.06 -15.38 -16.28
CA ASP A 254 4.52 -16.24 -17.32
C ASP A 254 3.23 -16.87 -16.79
N PHE A 255 2.11 -16.17 -16.96
CA PHE A 255 0.79 -16.72 -16.71
C PHE A 255 -0.12 -16.30 -17.87
N GLY A 256 -0.30 -17.22 -18.80
CA GLY A 256 -1.25 -17.06 -19.90
C GLY A 256 -2.67 -16.93 -19.36
N ASP A 257 -3.26 -15.76 -19.58
CA ASP A 257 -4.64 -15.49 -20.02
C ASP A 257 -4.95 -13.99 -19.82
N GLU A 258 -5.99 -13.50 -20.51
CA GLU A 258 -6.35 -12.09 -20.75
C GLU A 258 -6.58 -11.20 -19.49
N ASP A 259 -6.42 -11.74 -18.29
CA ASP A 259 -6.38 -11.05 -16.99
C ASP A 259 -5.05 -10.27 -16.75
N GLU A 260 -4.20 -10.21 -17.76
CA GLU A 260 -2.79 -9.83 -17.70
C GLU A 260 -2.56 -8.33 -17.41
N GLN A 261 -3.45 -7.44 -17.86
CA GLN A 261 -3.24 -5.99 -17.72
C GLN A 261 -3.53 -5.48 -16.29
N ALA A 262 -4.59 -5.96 -15.64
CA ALA A 262 -4.90 -5.63 -14.25
C ALA A 262 -3.88 -6.24 -13.28
N ARG A 263 -3.36 -7.44 -13.59
CA ARG A 263 -2.30 -8.10 -12.82
C ARG A 263 -0.92 -7.46 -13.02
N ARG A 264 -0.56 -6.99 -14.21
CA ARG A 264 0.70 -6.26 -14.47
C ARG A 264 0.75 -4.89 -13.76
N VAL A 265 -0.38 -4.19 -13.63
CA VAL A 265 -0.45 -2.92 -12.89
C VAL A 265 -0.34 -3.16 -11.38
N SER A 266 -1.01 -4.18 -10.86
CA SER A 266 -0.91 -4.55 -9.44
C SER A 266 0.47 -5.13 -9.08
N SER A 267 1.10 -5.95 -9.92
CA SER A 267 2.45 -6.49 -9.68
C SER A 267 3.54 -5.41 -9.76
N GLY A 268 3.49 -4.52 -10.76
CA GLY A 268 4.42 -3.38 -10.88
C GLY A 268 4.31 -2.40 -9.72
N LEU A 269 3.08 -2.18 -9.23
CA LEU A 269 2.84 -1.43 -8.00
C LEU A 269 3.45 -2.14 -6.77
N THR A 270 3.38 -3.48 -6.72
CA THR A 270 3.88 -4.28 -5.59
C THR A 270 5.37 -4.14 -5.41
N VAL A 271 6.05 -4.19 -6.55
CA VAL A 271 7.48 -4.06 -6.69
C VAL A 271 7.95 -2.64 -6.33
N ALA A 272 7.25 -1.62 -6.80
CA ALA A 272 7.57 -0.23 -6.48
C ALA A 272 7.55 0.06 -4.97
N VAL A 273 6.50 -0.40 -4.28
CA VAL A 273 6.37 -0.24 -2.82
C VAL A 273 7.44 -1.02 -2.08
N GLN A 274 7.81 -2.22 -2.54
CA GLN A 274 8.94 -2.95 -1.97
C GLN A 274 10.24 -2.17 -2.12
N PHE A 275 10.55 -1.63 -3.30
CA PHE A 275 11.75 -0.81 -3.49
C PHE A 275 11.74 0.48 -2.67
N ALA A 276 10.58 1.12 -2.52
CA ALA A 276 10.42 2.25 -1.62
C ALA A 276 10.84 1.90 -0.19
N ARG A 277 10.49 0.68 0.28
CA ARG A 277 10.96 0.17 1.58
C ARG A 277 12.47 -0.02 1.59
N TYR A 278 13.07 -0.66 0.60
CA TYR A 278 14.54 -0.81 0.55
C TYR A 278 15.25 0.55 0.62
N ILE A 279 14.75 1.55 -0.12
CA ILE A 279 15.26 2.92 -0.10
C ILE A 279 15.09 3.54 1.30
N GLY A 280 13.90 3.46 1.90
CA GLY A 280 13.64 3.98 3.24
C GLY A 280 14.54 3.33 4.30
N TYR A 281 14.76 2.02 4.24
CA TYR A 281 15.66 1.33 5.16
C TYR A 281 17.12 1.76 4.97
N ASN A 282 17.55 2.11 3.75
CA ASN A 282 18.88 2.66 3.50
C ASN A 282 19.04 4.10 3.97
N GLN A 283 18.08 4.96 3.65
CA GLN A 283 18.13 6.39 3.91
C GLN A 283 17.81 6.72 5.37
N GLU A 284 16.78 6.10 5.93
CA GLU A 284 16.30 6.39 7.27
C GLU A 284 16.97 5.47 8.28
N LYS A 285 17.00 4.15 8.03
CA LYS A 285 17.50 3.14 8.98
C LYS A 285 18.97 2.76 8.81
N GLY A 286 19.66 3.32 7.81
CA GLY A 286 21.10 3.17 7.60
C GLY A 286 21.55 1.77 7.19
N PHE A 287 20.67 0.95 6.61
CA PHE A 287 21.06 -0.34 6.03
C PHE A 287 21.71 -0.16 4.67
N ASP A 288 22.89 -0.72 4.46
CA ASP A 288 23.48 -0.78 3.11
C ASP A 288 22.68 -1.74 2.21
N ILE A 289 22.56 -1.46 0.92
CA ILE A 289 21.87 -2.34 -0.04
C ILE A 289 22.91 -3.12 -0.83
N ILE A 290 22.94 -4.43 -0.66
CA ILE A 290 23.81 -5.35 -1.40
C ILE A 290 23.11 -5.71 -2.71
N LEU A 291 23.85 -5.58 -3.81
CA LEU A 291 23.41 -5.89 -5.17
C LEU A 291 24.33 -6.97 -5.77
N PRO A 292 24.15 -8.26 -5.40
CA PRO A 292 25.10 -9.32 -5.78
C PRO A 292 25.33 -9.45 -7.30
N GLN A 293 24.33 -9.06 -8.09
CA GLN A 293 24.34 -9.18 -9.56
C GLN A 293 24.83 -7.91 -10.28
N LEU A 294 25.14 -6.82 -9.56
CA LEU A 294 25.59 -5.59 -10.18
C LEU A 294 27.04 -5.72 -10.68
N ASP A 295 27.23 -5.55 -11.99
CA ASP A 295 28.55 -5.53 -12.59
C ASP A 295 29.27 -4.20 -12.34
N MET A 296 30.16 -4.16 -11.34
CA MET A 296 30.93 -2.97 -10.96
C MET A 296 31.84 -2.43 -12.07
N SER A 297 32.16 -3.23 -13.09
CA SER A 297 32.95 -2.78 -14.25
C SER A 297 32.16 -1.87 -15.19
N LYS A 298 30.82 -1.94 -15.15
CA LYS A 298 29.90 -1.16 -15.98
C LYS A 298 29.35 0.07 -15.27
N VAL A 299 29.64 0.26 -13.99
CA VAL A 299 29.16 1.41 -13.23
C VAL A 299 29.89 2.68 -13.73
N PRO A 300 29.17 3.74 -14.14
CA PRO A 300 29.79 4.98 -14.61
C PRO A 300 30.77 5.61 -13.60
N ARG A 301 31.82 6.27 -14.11
CA ARG A 301 32.83 6.95 -13.27
C ARG A 301 33.29 8.29 -13.83
N ARG A 302 32.85 8.65 -15.04
CA ARG A 302 33.39 9.77 -15.82
C ARG A 302 33.22 11.12 -15.11
N ASN A 303 32.08 11.33 -14.44
CA ASN A 303 31.80 12.60 -13.77
C ASN A 303 32.51 12.69 -12.41
N LEU A 304 32.82 11.54 -11.79
CA LEU A 304 33.51 11.49 -10.50
C LEU A 304 34.93 12.07 -10.57
N GLU A 305 35.59 12.01 -11.73
CA GLU A 305 36.91 12.63 -11.95
C GLU A 305 36.89 14.15 -11.85
N TYR A 306 35.71 14.76 -11.96
CA TYR A 306 35.48 16.20 -11.89
C TYR A 306 34.77 16.64 -10.61
N ASP A 307 34.71 15.77 -9.59
CA ASP A 307 33.93 15.98 -8.36
C ASP A 307 32.42 16.24 -8.62
N ILE A 308 31.89 15.71 -9.73
CA ILE A 308 30.48 15.78 -10.09
C ILE A 308 29.81 14.44 -9.79
N GLU A 309 28.62 14.47 -9.20
CA GLU A 309 27.85 13.26 -8.92
C GLU A 309 27.52 12.50 -10.21
N GLU A 310 27.57 11.17 -10.13
CA GLU A 310 27.13 10.27 -11.19
C GLU A 310 25.73 9.74 -10.91
N VAL A 311 25.09 9.30 -11.98
CA VAL A 311 23.77 8.67 -11.93
C VAL A 311 23.86 7.26 -12.48
N LEU A 312 23.43 6.29 -11.67
CA LEU A 312 23.30 4.89 -12.04
C LEU A 312 21.81 4.57 -12.10
N PRO A 313 21.21 4.55 -13.30
CA PRO A 313 19.84 4.11 -13.47
C PRO A 313 19.79 2.58 -13.35
N LEU A 314 19.10 2.06 -12.33
CA LEU A 314 18.75 0.65 -12.21
C LEU A 314 17.29 0.46 -12.64
N PRO A 315 16.86 -0.77 -13.00
CA PRO A 315 15.47 -1.04 -13.36
C PRO A 315 14.46 -0.65 -12.29
N CYS A 316 14.89 -0.66 -11.02
CA CYS A 316 14.06 -0.54 -9.84
C CYS A 316 14.24 0.75 -9.03
N MET A 317 15.36 1.46 -9.24
CA MET A 317 15.73 2.65 -8.49
C MET A 317 16.74 3.47 -9.28
N THR A 318 16.80 4.77 -9.02
CA THR A 318 17.88 5.63 -9.51
C THR A 318 18.85 5.88 -8.36
N VAL A 319 20.11 5.59 -8.60
CA VAL A 319 21.18 5.78 -7.62
C VAL A 319 21.99 7.00 -8.03
N VAL A 320 21.97 8.06 -7.22
CA VAL A 320 22.87 9.20 -7.38
C VAL A 320 24.02 9.03 -6.39
N TYR A 321 25.25 9.07 -6.89
CA TYR A 321 26.43 8.75 -6.09
C TYR A 321 27.60 9.66 -6.41
N ARG A 322 28.41 9.89 -5.38
CA ARG A 322 29.54 10.84 -5.41
C ARG A 322 30.90 10.17 -5.36
N GLY A 323 30.93 8.84 -5.30
CA GLY A 323 32.18 8.10 -5.21
C GLY A 323 31.99 6.60 -5.26
N ILE A 324 33.02 5.91 -5.73
CA ILE A 324 33.13 4.46 -5.73
C ILE A 324 34.45 4.07 -5.10
N SER A 325 34.44 3.07 -4.23
CA SER A 325 35.64 2.46 -3.65
C SER A 325 35.51 0.94 -3.71
N ASN A 326 36.26 0.30 -4.60
CA ASN A 326 36.12 -1.13 -4.92
C ASN A 326 34.65 -1.46 -5.32
N ASN A 327 33.96 -2.25 -4.51
CA ASN A 327 32.56 -2.65 -4.69
C ASN A 327 31.57 -1.73 -3.96
N LEU A 328 32.05 -0.69 -3.28
CA LEU A 328 31.22 0.23 -2.49
C LEU A 328 30.84 1.47 -3.32
N ILE A 329 29.54 1.71 -3.48
CA ILE A 329 28.95 2.89 -4.13
C ILE A 329 28.45 3.83 -3.03
N LEU A 330 28.98 5.06 -3.01
CA LEU A 330 28.66 6.06 -2.00
C LEU A 330 27.56 6.99 -2.47
N THR A 331 26.35 6.74 -2.00
CA THR A 331 25.19 7.48 -2.47
C THR A 331 25.08 8.87 -1.85
N SER A 332 24.60 9.80 -2.65
CA SER A 332 24.00 11.06 -2.20
C SER A 332 22.49 10.90 -2.08
N GLN A 333 21.87 10.20 -3.04
CA GLN A 333 20.42 10.04 -3.13
C GLN A 333 20.04 8.70 -3.75
N LEU A 334 18.90 8.16 -3.31
CA LEU A 334 18.23 7.03 -3.92
C LEU A 334 16.78 7.44 -4.19
N ASP A 335 16.32 7.24 -5.42
CA ASP A 335 14.95 7.56 -5.81
C ASP A 335 14.27 6.37 -6.47
N LEU A 336 12.94 6.32 -6.39
CA LEU A 336 12.17 5.49 -7.29
C LEU A 336 12.24 6.04 -8.72
N PRO A 337 12.16 5.19 -9.75
CA PRO A 337 12.11 5.65 -11.14
C PRO A 337 10.92 6.59 -11.38
N LYS A 338 11.13 7.70 -12.09
CA LYS A 338 10.10 8.75 -12.31
C LYS A 338 8.81 8.24 -12.98
N ASN A 339 8.93 7.21 -13.81
CA ASN A 339 7.80 6.53 -14.47
C ASN A 339 6.99 5.64 -13.52
N VAL A 340 7.51 5.35 -12.33
CA VAL A 340 6.87 4.54 -11.30
C VAL A 340 6.23 5.43 -10.23
N THR A 341 6.86 6.56 -9.86
CA THR A 341 6.35 7.48 -8.83
C THR A 341 4.95 8.03 -9.12
N GLY A 342 4.57 8.24 -10.38
CA GLY A 342 3.22 8.70 -10.75
C GLY A 342 2.16 7.59 -10.80
N LYS A 343 2.55 6.33 -10.65
CA LYS A 343 1.68 5.15 -10.73
C LYS A 343 1.55 4.40 -9.41
N ILE A 344 2.13 4.91 -8.33
CA ILE A 344 1.89 4.39 -6.99
C ILE A 344 0.63 5.08 -6.45
N PRO A 345 -0.57 4.48 -6.53
CA PRO A 345 -1.69 4.98 -5.76
C PRO A 345 -1.26 5.10 -4.28
N GLU A 346 -1.67 6.19 -3.64
CA GLU A 346 -1.60 6.34 -2.18
C GLU A 346 -2.31 5.17 -1.46
N CYS A 347 -3.16 4.44 -2.17
CA CYS A 347 -3.83 3.24 -1.74
C CYS A 347 -2.92 2.02 -1.90
N GLY A 348 -2.45 1.48 -0.78
CA GLY A 348 -1.62 0.29 -0.73
C GLY A 348 -2.19 -0.91 -1.51
N LEU A 349 -1.26 -1.66 -2.11
CA LEU A 349 -1.37 -3.03 -2.60
C LEU A 349 -2.09 -4.01 -1.68
N ILE A 350 -2.26 -5.22 -2.20
CA ILE A 350 -2.50 -6.47 -1.48
C ILE A 350 -1.54 -6.60 -0.26
N GLY A 351 -2.05 -6.43 0.97
CA GLY A 351 -1.21 -6.40 2.19
C GLY A 351 -0.48 -5.06 2.42
N SER A 352 -0.86 -4.04 1.66
CA SER A 352 -0.60 -2.61 1.81
C SER A 352 -0.93 -2.06 3.18
N TYR A 353 0.09 -1.68 3.96
CA TYR A 353 -0.03 -0.66 4.99
C TYR A 353 -0.95 0.47 4.51
N ASP A 354 -2.12 0.59 5.12
CA ASP A 354 -2.85 1.86 5.13
C ASP A 354 -2.21 2.71 6.23
N SER A 355 -0.97 3.15 5.99
CA SER A 355 -0.23 4.04 6.91
C SER A 355 -0.78 5.48 6.88
N SER A 356 -1.87 5.70 6.13
CA SER A 356 -2.51 7.00 5.95
C SER A 356 -3.30 7.43 7.19
N ALA A 357 -3.79 8.68 7.17
CA ALA A 357 -4.69 9.22 8.18
C ALA A 357 -5.87 8.26 8.45
N THR A 358 -6.46 8.31 9.65
CA THR A 358 -7.62 7.47 10.03
C THR A 358 -8.56 7.24 8.85
N PRO A 359 -8.83 5.97 8.46
CA PRO A 359 -9.45 5.67 7.17
C PRO A 359 -10.80 6.38 7.03
N ASP A 360 -10.98 7.04 5.89
CA ASP A 360 -12.20 7.80 5.59
C ASP A 360 -13.33 6.86 5.14
N VAL A 361 -14.43 6.92 5.88
CA VAL A 361 -15.63 6.11 5.62
C VAL A 361 -16.22 6.41 4.24
N GLY A 362 -16.22 7.68 3.83
CA GLY A 362 -16.65 8.12 2.50
C GLY A 362 -15.79 7.52 1.39
N ILE A 363 -14.45 7.59 1.52
CA ILE A 363 -13.54 6.97 0.54
C ILE A 363 -13.81 5.47 0.42
N SER A 364 -14.04 4.78 1.54
CA SER A 364 -14.32 3.35 1.57
C SER A 364 -15.68 3.00 0.92
N ILE A 365 -16.72 3.82 1.13
CA ILE A 365 -18.03 3.67 0.45
C ILE A 365 -17.85 3.77 -1.07
N HIS A 366 -17.15 4.79 -1.54
CA HIS A 366 -16.86 5.00 -2.95
C HIS A 366 -16.05 3.84 -3.56
N HIS A 367 -15.04 3.35 -2.84
CA HIS A 367 -14.29 2.14 -3.22
C HIS A 367 -15.19 0.91 -3.33
N ASN A 368 -16.03 0.65 -2.33
CA ASN A 368 -16.89 -0.53 -2.33
C ASN A 368 -17.96 -0.49 -3.42
N ILE A 369 -18.52 0.68 -3.74
CA ILE A 369 -19.45 0.81 -4.87
C ILE A 369 -18.75 0.46 -6.19
N ARG A 370 -17.51 0.92 -6.39
CA ARG A 370 -16.72 0.55 -7.57
C ARG A 370 -16.42 -0.95 -7.63
N CYS A 371 -16.03 -1.55 -6.51
CA CYS A 371 -15.86 -3.00 -6.41
C CYS A 371 -17.15 -3.75 -6.76
N LEU A 372 -18.31 -3.28 -6.27
CA LEU A 372 -19.61 -3.87 -6.55
C LEU A 372 -19.97 -3.79 -8.04
N VAL A 373 -19.77 -2.63 -8.67
CA VAL A 373 -20.05 -2.41 -10.10
C VAL A 373 -19.17 -3.26 -11.00
N ASN A 374 -17.91 -3.49 -10.60
CA ASN A 374 -16.94 -4.26 -11.37
C ASN A 374 -16.85 -5.74 -10.94
N GLU A 375 -17.73 -6.20 -10.06
CA GLU A 375 -17.75 -7.58 -9.55
C GLU A 375 -16.43 -8.02 -8.86
N VAL A 376 -15.69 -7.08 -8.26
CA VAL A 376 -14.42 -7.30 -7.55
C VAL A 376 -14.64 -7.35 -6.03
N TYR A 377 -15.32 -8.40 -5.57
CA TYR A 377 -15.77 -8.53 -4.17
C TYR A 377 -14.64 -8.74 -3.15
N ASP A 378 -13.53 -9.35 -3.57
CA ASP A 378 -12.35 -9.61 -2.73
C ASP A 378 -11.65 -8.33 -2.27
N SER A 379 -11.97 -7.19 -2.89
CA SER A 379 -11.29 -5.93 -2.69
C SER A 379 -12.08 -4.94 -1.86
N PHE A 380 -13.18 -5.35 -1.23
CA PHE A 380 -13.94 -4.50 -0.31
C PHE A 380 -13.09 -4.01 0.87
N LYS A 381 -13.36 -2.76 1.26
CA LYS A 381 -12.79 -2.08 2.43
C LYS A 381 -13.88 -1.80 3.45
N TYR A 382 -13.67 -2.21 4.68
CA TYR A 382 -14.62 -2.07 5.78
C TYR A 382 -14.06 -1.07 6.77
N VAL A 383 -14.89 -0.17 7.28
CA VAL A 383 -14.51 0.81 8.31
C VAL A 383 -15.64 0.93 9.33
N ALA A 384 -15.27 0.89 10.60
CA ALA A 384 -16.12 1.13 11.75
C ALA A 384 -15.45 2.13 12.69
N LYS A 385 -16.28 2.88 13.41
CA LYS A 385 -15.84 3.71 14.53
C LYS A 385 -16.55 3.26 15.78
N GLY A 386 -15.83 3.22 16.89
CA GLY A 386 -16.40 2.89 18.17
C GLY A 386 -16.62 1.41 18.43
N GLU A 387 -17.40 1.16 19.47
CA GLU A 387 -17.68 -0.17 20.01
C GLU A 387 -18.52 -1.05 19.07
N ARG A 388 -19.10 -0.48 18.00
CA ARG A 388 -19.84 -1.21 16.97
C ARG A 388 -18.93 -1.51 15.78
N TRP A 389 -17.94 -2.37 16.00
CA TRP A 389 -16.93 -2.70 14.99
C TRP A 389 -17.19 -4.04 14.31
N GLU A 390 -18.10 -4.86 14.81
CA GLU A 390 -18.31 -6.24 14.39
C GLU A 390 -18.71 -6.36 12.91
N HIS A 391 -19.40 -5.36 12.35
CA HIS A 391 -19.78 -5.33 10.94
C HIS A 391 -18.57 -5.27 9.99
N VAL A 392 -17.38 -4.94 10.48
CA VAL A 392 -16.12 -5.02 9.73
C VAL A 392 -15.82 -6.46 9.28
N PHE A 393 -16.39 -7.45 9.98
CA PHE A 393 -16.21 -8.86 9.67
C PHE A 393 -17.30 -9.44 8.77
N GLU A 394 -18.29 -8.65 8.34
CA GLU A 394 -19.35 -9.10 7.44
C GLU A 394 -18.79 -9.48 6.06
N PHE A 395 -19.47 -10.41 5.38
CA PHE A 395 -19.08 -10.84 4.03
C PHE A 395 -19.22 -9.71 3.00
N VAL A 396 -20.26 -8.88 3.10
CA VAL A 396 -20.51 -7.75 2.18
C VAL A 396 -20.65 -6.47 2.99
N PRO A 397 -20.03 -5.35 2.58
CA PRO A 397 -20.23 -4.09 3.27
C PRO A 397 -21.69 -3.64 3.15
N SER A 398 -22.27 -3.16 4.24
CA SER A 398 -23.62 -2.59 4.23
C SER A 398 -23.66 -1.28 3.42
N LEU A 399 -24.12 -1.37 2.17
CA LEU A 399 -24.31 -0.22 1.28
C LEU A 399 -25.79 0.14 1.21
N THR A 400 -26.18 1.24 1.86
CA THR A 400 -27.57 1.71 1.80
C THR A 400 -27.88 2.39 0.45
N PRO A 401 -29.15 2.38 -0.01
CA PRO A 401 -29.53 3.10 -1.23
C PRO A 401 -29.15 4.59 -1.21
N ARG A 402 -29.17 5.21 -0.02
CA ARG A 402 -28.74 6.60 0.17
C ARG A 402 -27.24 6.79 -0.08
N MET A 403 -26.40 5.88 0.41
CA MET A 403 -24.95 5.94 0.19
C MET A 403 -24.63 5.82 -1.29
N VAL A 404 -25.24 4.84 -1.97
CA VAL A 404 -25.09 4.64 -3.42
C VAL A 404 -25.50 5.89 -4.18
N LYS A 405 -26.71 6.40 -3.93
CA LYS A 405 -27.22 7.62 -4.57
C LYS A 405 -26.27 8.81 -4.38
N LYS A 406 -25.83 9.05 -3.14
CA LYS A 406 -24.93 10.17 -2.83
C LYS A 406 -23.58 10.04 -3.53
N SER A 407 -23.01 8.84 -3.60
CA SER A 407 -21.75 8.62 -4.31
C SER A 407 -21.87 8.89 -5.81
N TYR A 408 -22.97 8.45 -6.45
CA TYR A 408 -23.24 8.80 -7.85
C TYR A 408 -23.47 10.31 -8.05
N GLU A 409 -24.19 10.97 -7.13
CA GLU A 409 -24.38 12.43 -7.18
C GLU A 409 -23.05 13.19 -7.07
N THR A 410 -22.14 12.77 -6.20
CA THR A 410 -20.78 13.34 -6.10
C THR A 410 -20.05 13.20 -7.42
N VAL A 411 -19.98 11.99 -8.01
CA VAL A 411 -19.32 11.75 -9.30
C VAL A 411 -19.97 12.56 -10.43
N LEU A 412 -21.31 12.69 -10.45
CA LEU A 412 -22.03 13.50 -11.43
C LEU A 412 -21.78 15.00 -11.29
N ASN A 413 -21.60 15.50 -10.07
CA ASN A 413 -21.25 16.91 -9.84
C ASN A 413 -19.81 17.19 -10.28
N ASP A 414 -18.89 16.28 -9.99
CA ASP A 414 -17.50 16.38 -10.44
C ASP A 414 -17.42 16.37 -11.98
N LEU A 415 -18.23 15.54 -12.64
CA LEU A 415 -18.43 15.53 -14.10
C LEU A 415 -18.88 16.90 -14.64
N ARG A 416 -19.90 17.49 -14.00
CA ARG A 416 -20.44 18.80 -14.39
C ARG A 416 -19.43 19.93 -14.21
N SER A 417 -18.50 19.79 -13.27
CA SER A 417 -17.45 20.77 -13.01
C SER A 417 -16.26 20.67 -13.98
N GLY A 418 -16.23 19.66 -14.87
CA GLY A 418 -15.15 19.46 -15.84
C GLY A 418 -13.82 18.97 -15.27
N THR A 419 -13.81 18.52 -14.01
CA THR A 419 -12.57 18.15 -13.28
C THR A 419 -12.28 16.65 -13.24
N ILE A 420 -13.15 15.80 -13.78
CA ILE A 420 -13.00 14.35 -13.63
C ILE A 420 -11.97 13.75 -14.58
N GLN A 421 -11.15 12.86 -14.03
CA GLN A 421 -10.26 11.96 -14.78
C GLN A 421 -11.07 10.76 -15.27
N ILE A 422 -10.91 10.36 -16.54
CA ILE A 422 -11.61 9.21 -17.17
C ILE A 422 -11.50 7.94 -16.32
N ASP A 423 -10.34 7.74 -15.68
CA ASP A 423 -10.06 6.60 -14.80
C ASP A 423 -10.97 6.53 -13.57
N GLN A 424 -11.52 7.66 -13.11
CA GLN A 424 -12.49 7.66 -12.02
C GLN A 424 -13.87 7.23 -12.50
N LEU A 425 -14.26 7.57 -13.74
CA LEU A 425 -15.57 7.23 -14.31
C LEU A 425 -15.72 5.76 -14.65
N THR A 426 -14.67 5.17 -15.22
CA THR A 426 -14.61 3.74 -15.53
C THR A 426 -14.82 2.87 -14.29
N GLY A 427 -14.56 3.41 -13.10
CA GLY A 427 -14.86 2.74 -11.84
C GLY A 427 -16.36 2.65 -11.47
N TYR A 428 -17.19 3.61 -11.89
CA TYR A 428 -18.62 3.68 -11.50
C TYR A 428 -19.59 3.31 -12.62
N PHE A 429 -19.11 3.37 -13.87
CA PHE A 429 -19.90 3.12 -15.06
C PHE A 429 -19.13 2.16 -15.95
N SER A 430 -19.84 1.25 -16.61
CA SER A 430 -19.27 0.51 -17.74
C SER A 430 -19.03 1.50 -18.87
N VAL A 431 -17.82 2.03 -18.96
CA VAL A 431 -17.40 2.94 -20.04
C VAL A 431 -16.73 2.12 -21.11
N THR A 432 -17.25 2.18 -22.34
CA THR A 432 -16.55 1.63 -23.51
C THR A 432 -15.22 2.37 -23.66
N GLN A 433 -14.10 1.67 -23.57
CA GLN A 433 -12.78 2.28 -23.67
C GLN A 433 -12.64 3.07 -24.99
N PRO A 434 -11.94 4.21 -25.02
CA PRO A 434 -11.76 4.99 -26.23
C PRO A 434 -11.27 4.16 -27.42
N ASP A 435 -10.34 3.23 -27.18
CA ASP A 435 -9.81 2.33 -28.21
C ASP A 435 -10.86 1.36 -28.74
N GLU A 436 -11.76 0.85 -27.88
CA GLU A 436 -12.89 0.04 -28.30
C GLU A 436 -13.95 0.84 -29.07
N VAL A 437 -14.18 2.10 -28.69
CA VAL A 437 -15.04 3.01 -29.44
C VAL A 437 -14.44 3.25 -30.82
N VAL A 438 -13.13 3.50 -30.89
CA VAL A 438 -12.39 3.68 -32.14
C VAL A 438 -12.47 2.42 -33.01
N GLU A 439 -12.25 1.25 -32.40
CA GLU A 439 -12.32 -0.03 -33.07
C GLU A 439 -13.72 -0.33 -33.62
N LYS A 440 -14.77 -0.17 -32.78
CA LYS A 440 -16.17 -0.47 -33.14
C LYS A 440 -16.76 0.53 -34.13
N LEU A 441 -16.45 1.82 -34.00
CA LEU A 441 -17.06 2.87 -34.82
C LEU A 441 -16.28 3.17 -36.09
N PHE A 442 -14.94 3.04 -36.07
CA PHE A 442 -14.09 3.45 -37.19
C PHE A 442 -13.31 2.27 -37.77
N ALA A 443 -12.46 1.60 -36.97
CA ALA A 443 -11.49 0.66 -37.52
C ALA A 443 -12.14 -0.59 -38.14
N LYS A 444 -13.18 -1.14 -37.49
CA LYS A 444 -13.90 -2.33 -37.99
C LYS A 444 -14.76 -2.00 -39.22
N PRO A 445 -15.62 -0.96 -39.22
CA PRO A 445 -16.36 -0.58 -40.43
C PRO A 445 -15.46 -0.20 -41.61
N LEU A 446 -14.33 0.44 -41.35
CA LEU A 446 -13.35 0.78 -42.39
C LEU A 446 -12.68 -0.48 -42.96
N ARG A 447 -12.27 -1.41 -42.11
CA ARG A 447 -11.74 -2.72 -42.54
C ARG A 447 -12.77 -3.49 -43.38
N GLU A 448 -14.02 -3.53 -42.95
CA GLU A 448 -15.11 -4.19 -43.66
C GLU A 448 -15.37 -3.53 -45.04
N LYS A 449 -15.37 -2.19 -45.13
CA LYS A 449 -15.49 -1.45 -46.39
C LYS A 449 -14.30 -1.68 -47.32
N ILE A 450 -13.08 -1.74 -46.81
CA ILE A 450 -11.85 -2.02 -47.58
C ILE A 450 -11.91 -3.45 -48.13
N CYS A 451 -12.31 -4.42 -47.30
CA CYS A 451 -12.47 -5.82 -47.71
C CYS A 451 -13.61 -6.01 -48.74
N GLN A 452 -14.73 -5.26 -48.61
CA GLN A 452 -15.83 -5.29 -49.59
C GLN A 452 -15.45 -4.71 -50.96
N LYS A 453 -14.49 -3.78 -51.03
CA LYS A 453 -14.02 -3.18 -52.29
C LYS A 453 -13.01 -4.04 -53.07
N GLY A 454 -12.75 -5.28 -52.64
CA GLY A 454 -12.16 -6.31 -53.50
C GLY A 454 -10.67 -6.18 -53.84
N THR A 455 -9.94 -5.25 -53.22
CA THR A 455 -8.48 -5.18 -53.34
C THR A 455 -7.87 -4.72 -52.02
N LEU A 456 -7.13 -5.60 -51.34
CA LEU A 456 -6.13 -5.17 -50.36
C LEU A 456 -4.96 -4.54 -51.12
N PRO A 457 -4.67 -3.23 -50.98
CA PRO A 457 -3.44 -2.69 -51.47
C PRO A 457 -2.29 -3.22 -50.60
N LYS A 458 -1.19 -3.62 -51.23
CA LYS A 458 0.15 -3.69 -50.59
C LYS A 458 0.46 -2.35 -49.92
N PRO A 459 1.34 -2.31 -48.90
CA PRO A 459 1.31 -1.27 -47.86
C PRO A 459 1.56 0.11 -48.47
N PHE A 460 0.56 1.00 -48.38
CA PHE A 460 0.70 2.40 -48.81
C PHE A 460 0.76 3.32 -47.59
N SER A 461 1.69 4.27 -47.66
CA SER A 461 1.53 5.58 -47.06
C SER A 461 0.20 6.17 -47.52
N LEU A 462 -0.75 6.31 -46.62
CA LEU A 462 -2.02 6.98 -46.90
C LEU A 462 -1.77 8.48 -47.09
N ASP A 463 -2.20 9.00 -48.24
CA ASP A 463 -2.25 10.44 -48.49
C ASP A 463 -3.27 11.06 -47.52
N THR A 464 -2.79 12.00 -46.71
CA THR A 464 -3.54 12.73 -45.69
C THR A 464 -4.81 13.38 -46.25
N TYR A 465 -4.83 13.71 -47.54
CA TYR A 465 -5.99 14.30 -48.19
C TYR A 465 -7.16 13.31 -48.29
N VAL A 466 -6.88 12.05 -48.65
CA VAL A 466 -7.90 10.98 -48.75
C VAL A 466 -8.43 10.59 -47.38
N LEU A 467 -7.57 10.61 -46.35
CA LEU A 467 -7.98 10.41 -44.96
C LEU A 467 -8.91 11.52 -44.47
N ASN A 468 -8.62 12.78 -44.81
CA ASN A 468 -9.46 13.92 -44.43
C ASN A 468 -10.81 13.88 -45.14
N GLU A 469 -10.86 13.55 -46.44
CA GLU A 469 -12.11 13.45 -47.19
C GLU A 469 -13.01 12.31 -46.67
N LEU A 470 -12.42 11.15 -46.34
CA LEU A 470 -13.13 10.03 -45.73
C LEU A 470 -13.61 10.35 -44.31
N ALA A 471 -12.80 11.09 -43.54
CA ALA A 471 -13.17 11.54 -42.19
C ALA A 471 -14.32 12.56 -42.23
N GLU A 472 -14.31 13.52 -43.16
CA GLU A 472 -15.38 14.51 -43.33
C GLU A 472 -16.70 13.87 -43.79
N MET A 473 -16.64 12.90 -44.71
CA MET A 473 -17.81 12.13 -45.13
C MET A 473 -18.38 11.27 -43.99
N GLU A 474 -17.55 10.60 -43.19
CA GLU A 474 -18.03 9.80 -42.07
C GLU A 474 -18.51 10.64 -40.89
N MET A 475 -17.88 11.79 -40.61
CA MET A 475 -18.38 12.75 -39.62
C MET A 475 -19.77 13.27 -39.99
N SER A 476 -19.99 13.58 -41.26
CA SER A 476 -21.31 14.02 -41.75
C SER A 476 -22.39 12.95 -41.56
N CYS A 477 -22.05 11.67 -41.83
CA CYS A 477 -22.99 10.55 -41.63
C CYS A 477 -23.26 10.24 -40.14
N LEU A 478 -22.26 10.46 -39.27
CA LEU A 478 -22.41 10.34 -37.82
C LEU A 478 -23.32 11.43 -37.24
N ILE A 479 -23.17 12.68 -37.71
CA ILE A 479 -24.04 13.80 -37.33
C ILE A 479 -25.49 13.48 -37.69
N GLU A 480 -25.74 12.99 -38.92
CA GLU A 480 -27.08 12.60 -39.38
C GLU A 480 -27.71 11.49 -38.51
N LYS A 481 -26.91 10.50 -38.10
CA LYS A 481 -27.37 9.42 -37.22
C LYS A 481 -27.68 9.92 -35.80
N ILE A 482 -26.88 10.84 -35.27
CA ILE A 482 -27.10 11.45 -33.95
C ILE A 482 -28.38 12.29 -33.96
N GLU A 483 -28.61 13.06 -35.02
CA GLU A 483 -29.84 13.84 -35.18
C GLU A 483 -31.07 12.94 -35.32
N SER A 484 -30.98 11.86 -36.09
CA SER A 484 -32.05 10.85 -36.19
C SER A 484 -32.33 10.13 -34.85
N LEU A 485 -31.28 9.86 -34.06
CA LEU A 485 -31.42 9.29 -32.72
C LEU A 485 -32.12 10.27 -31.77
N ARG A 486 -31.77 11.57 -31.88
CA ARG A 486 -32.37 12.65 -31.10
C ARG A 486 -33.85 12.82 -31.43
N GLU A 487 -34.22 12.81 -32.71
CA GLU A 487 -35.62 12.80 -33.16
C GLU A 487 -36.37 11.56 -32.64
N THR A 488 -35.73 10.39 -32.66
CA THR A 488 -36.31 9.13 -32.14
C THR A 488 -36.52 9.18 -30.62
N MET A 489 -35.60 9.81 -29.88
CA MET A 489 -35.71 9.99 -28.42
C MET A 489 -36.83 10.97 -28.06
N VAL A 490 -36.97 12.06 -28.82
CA VAL A 490 -38.08 13.03 -28.68
C VAL A 490 -39.42 12.38 -29.03
N GLY A 491 -39.49 11.61 -30.12
CA GLY A 491 -40.71 10.87 -30.51
C GLY A 491 -41.13 9.79 -29.52
N ARG A 492 -40.20 9.31 -28.69
CA ARG A 492 -40.45 8.33 -27.61
C ARG A 492 -40.62 8.97 -26.22
N GLY A 493 -40.57 10.31 -26.11
CA GLY A 493 -40.74 11.05 -24.86
C GLY A 493 -39.62 10.84 -23.83
N LEU A 494 -38.45 10.35 -24.27
CA LEU A 494 -37.29 10.05 -23.43
C LEU A 494 -36.38 11.27 -23.20
N ASP A 495 -36.62 12.35 -23.95
CA ASP A 495 -36.00 13.67 -23.78
C ASP A 495 -36.26 14.27 -22.39
N LYS A 496 -37.35 13.86 -21.72
CA LYS A 496 -37.72 14.30 -20.37
C LYS A 496 -36.99 13.60 -19.23
N LEU A 497 -36.21 12.56 -19.51
CA LEU A 497 -35.45 11.81 -18.49
C LEU A 497 -34.05 12.38 -18.25
N VAL A 498 -33.60 13.32 -19.08
CA VAL A 498 -32.29 13.98 -18.99
C VAL A 498 -32.47 15.48 -18.80
N CYS A 499 -33.09 15.89 -17.68
CA CYS A 499 -32.73 17.07 -16.86
C CYS A 499 -33.87 17.44 -15.90
N PRO A 500 -33.51 18.01 -14.73
CA PRO A 500 -34.27 19.15 -14.25
C PRO A 500 -33.32 20.30 -13.91
N PHE A 501 -33.36 21.36 -14.71
CA PHE A 501 -33.14 22.73 -14.25
C PHE A 501 -33.99 23.67 -15.12
N PRO A 502 -34.36 24.83 -14.57
CA PRO A 502 -35.68 25.40 -14.74
C PRO A 502 -35.74 26.31 -15.96
N GLU A 503 -36.97 26.52 -16.36
CA GLU A 503 -37.45 27.46 -17.36
C GLU A 503 -36.80 28.84 -17.22
N ASN A 504 -36.48 29.43 -18.37
CA ASN A 504 -35.97 30.79 -18.62
C ASN A 504 -34.45 30.94 -18.72
N VAL A 505 -33.89 30.55 -19.88
CA VAL A 505 -32.91 31.39 -20.60
C VAL A 505 -33.24 31.34 -22.09
N SER A 506 -33.22 32.53 -22.67
CA SER A 506 -33.69 32.96 -23.98
C SER A 506 -32.64 32.69 -25.08
N THR A 507 -33.12 32.75 -26.33
CA THR A 507 -32.52 32.58 -27.68
C THR A 507 -31.05 32.16 -27.90
N LYS A 508 -30.84 31.46 -29.03
CA LYS A 508 -29.56 30.91 -29.54
C LYS A 508 -28.38 31.92 -29.55
N GLU A 509 -28.66 33.22 -29.71
CA GLU A 509 -27.66 34.28 -29.66
C GLU A 509 -27.08 34.53 -28.25
N GLU A 510 -27.86 34.36 -27.16
CA GLU A 510 -27.38 34.62 -25.77
C GLU A 510 -26.41 33.52 -25.30
N VAL A 511 -26.64 32.26 -25.72
CA VAL A 511 -25.74 31.13 -25.45
C VAL A 511 -24.40 31.26 -26.20
N PHE A 512 -24.38 31.94 -27.35
CA PHE A 512 -23.15 32.15 -28.11
C PHE A 512 -22.27 33.26 -27.52
N GLU A 513 -22.87 34.33 -26.97
CA GLU A 513 -22.13 35.37 -26.23
C GLU A 513 -21.58 34.86 -24.89
N GLU A 514 -22.31 34.04 -24.13
CA GLU A 514 -21.84 33.54 -22.83
C GLU A 514 -20.59 32.63 -22.94
N ILE A 515 -20.48 31.87 -24.04
CA ILE A 515 -19.37 30.92 -24.28
C ILE A 515 -18.18 31.60 -24.95
N TYR A 516 -18.40 32.59 -25.82
CA TYR A 516 -17.35 33.13 -26.70
C TYR A 516 -17.18 34.66 -26.66
N GLY A 517 -18.04 35.39 -25.94
CA GLY A 517 -18.11 36.85 -25.97
C GLY A 517 -17.75 37.50 -24.65
N SER A 518 -16.46 37.53 -24.29
CA SER A 518 -15.75 38.68 -23.67
C SER A 518 -14.52 38.28 -22.83
N ASN A 519 -13.41 38.01 -23.51
CA ASN A 519 -12.13 38.68 -23.21
C ASN A 519 -11.20 38.54 -24.43
N GLY A 520 -11.27 39.56 -25.29
CA GLY A 520 -10.27 39.79 -26.32
C GLY A 520 -9.08 40.57 -25.76
N ILE A 521 -7.89 40.20 -26.23
CA ILE A 521 -6.71 41.03 -26.48
C ILE A 521 -5.97 41.61 -25.25
N LYS A 522 -4.98 40.85 -24.79
CA LYS A 522 -3.57 41.26 -24.88
C LYS A 522 -2.66 40.04 -25.04
#